data_AF-A0A940TQH1-F1
#
_entry.id   AF-A0A940TQH1-F1
#
_cell.length_a   1.000
_cell.length_b   1.000
_cell.length_c   1.000
_cell.angle_alpha   90.00
_cell.angle_beta   90.00
_cell.angle_gamma   90.00
#
_symmetry.space_group_name_H-M   'P 1'
#
loop_
_entity.id
_entity.type
_entity.pdbx_description
1 polymer ?
#
loop_
_entity_poly.entity_id
_entity_poly.type
_entity_poly.pdbx_seq_one_letter_code
_entity_poly.pdbx_strand_id
1 'polypeptide(L)'
;MRSFTHILLLLICVFLFNPAFGSEESSYRNEQYSFTLHYKPPFQVRSFGEGYFDILKDGKIFAQASVEDDVFKIFIQEAKPEKDVFRSFARGRCKIICDADGPDGSTYCKEIESEKEWTSGNGLRVLEFTLIFTRENYQDKTKEESRMGPVCMVDISRAGTPLALMIHPGQEVLMSRDYEQLVHGLIDTIELRPGNSDQQRKIKVCGTTCEK
;
A
#
# COMPACT_ATOMS: atom_id res chain seq x y z
N MET A 1 69.11 27.77 31.36
CA MET A 1 68.85 26.82 30.25
C MET A 1 67.42 26.28 30.38
N ARG A 2 66.60 26.43 29.33
CA ARG A 2 65.30 25.78 29.02
C ARG A 2 64.14 26.06 30.00
N SER A 3 63.23 27.02 29.78
CA SER A 3 62.21 27.18 28.72
C SER A 3 61.39 25.91 28.45
N PHE A 4 60.22 25.80 29.10
CA PHE A 4 59.11 24.94 28.65
C PHE A 4 57.83 25.79 28.54
N THR A 5 57.69 26.36 27.35
CA THR A 5 56.51 26.30 26.48
C THR A 5 55.13 26.30 27.13
N HIS A 6 54.48 27.46 26.99
CA HIS A 6 53.03 27.60 26.80
C HIS A 6 52.46 26.49 25.91
N ILE A 7 51.38 25.83 26.34
CA ILE A 7 50.20 25.40 25.57
C ILE A 7 49.25 24.79 26.61
N LEU A 8 48.35 25.60 27.16
CA LEU A 8 47.16 25.13 27.86
C LEU A 8 46.00 26.07 27.51
N LEU A 9 45.69 26.13 26.22
CA LEU A 9 44.57 26.89 25.69
C LEU A 9 44.12 26.24 24.39
N LEU A 10 43.27 25.21 24.49
CA LEU A 10 42.38 24.66 23.45
C LEU A 10 41.99 23.23 23.81
N LEU A 11 40.99 23.05 24.70
CA LEU A 11 40.28 21.77 24.85
C LEU A 11 38.92 21.96 25.53
N ILE A 12 38.19 23.02 25.15
CA ILE A 12 36.74 23.16 25.39
C ILE A 12 36.08 23.64 24.09
N CYS A 13 36.31 22.89 23.01
CA CYS A 13 35.47 22.91 21.81
C CYS A 13 35.20 21.47 21.36
N VAL A 14 34.93 20.57 22.31
CA VAL A 14 34.25 19.31 21.98
C VAL A 14 32.79 19.66 21.84
N PHE A 15 32.48 20.17 20.65
CA PHE A 15 31.27 19.89 19.90
C PHE A 15 30.14 19.24 20.72
N LEU A 16 29.26 20.09 21.24
CA LEU A 16 27.84 19.78 21.28
C LEU A 16 27.32 19.72 19.83
N PHE A 17 27.85 18.81 19.02
CA PHE A 17 27.04 18.22 17.96
C PHE A 17 26.07 17.32 18.71
N ASN A 18 24.95 17.89 19.15
CA ASN A 18 23.74 17.10 19.00
C ASN A 18 23.67 16.83 17.50
N PRO A 19 23.82 15.60 16.99
CA PRO A 19 23.12 15.30 15.77
C PRO A 19 21.67 15.63 16.11
N ALA A 20 21.16 16.72 15.52
CA ALA A 20 19.77 16.74 15.19
C ALA A 20 19.62 15.50 14.30
N PHE A 21 19.32 14.36 14.91
CA PHE A 21 18.77 13.20 14.23
C PHE A 21 17.40 13.68 13.74
N GLY A 22 17.42 14.52 12.72
CA GLY A 22 16.29 14.71 11.85
C GLY A 22 15.97 13.32 11.36
N SER A 23 14.78 12.85 11.70
CA SER A 23 14.20 11.69 11.05
C SER A 23 14.17 12.02 9.56
N GLU A 24 15.19 11.63 8.79
CA GLU A 24 15.22 11.89 7.36
C GLU A 24 14.01 11.17 6.77
N GLU A 25 13.06 11.98 6.33
CA GLU A 25 11.89 11.53 5.63
C GLU A 25 12.34 10.86 4.33
N SER A 26 11.92 9.61 4.15
CA SER A 26 12.24 8.80 2.98
C SER A 26 11.00 8.68 2.10
N SER A 27 11.20 8.36 0.81
CA SER A 27 10.08 8.22 -0.13
C SER A 27 10.25 6.99 -1.02
N TYR A 28 9.15 6.28 -1.26
CA TYR A 28 9.02 5.30 -2.32
C TYR A 28 8.27 5.92 -3.49
N ARG A 29 8.85 5.85 -4.69
CA ARG A 29 8.27 6.42 -5.91
C ARG A 29 7.93 5.30 -6.88
N ASN A 30 6.72 5.34 -7.39
CA ASN A 30 6.26 4.43 -8.43
C ASN A 30 5.99 5.22 -9.71
N GLU A 31 6.87 5.07 -10.70
CA GLU A 31 6.80 5.84 -11.94
C GLU A 31 5.65 5.34 -12.83
N GLN A 32 5.42 4.02 -12.89
CA GLN A 32 4.36 3.41 -13.71
C GLN A 32 2.97 3.90 -13.31
N TYR A 33 2.68 3.95 -12.02
CA TYR A 33 1.38 4.37 -11.49
C TYR A 33 1.36 5.83 -11.00
N SER A 34 2.49 6.55 -11.17
CA SER A 34 2.63 7.98 -10.88
C SER A 34 2.14 8.35 -9.48
N PHE A 35 2.66 7.67 -8.45
CA PHE A 35 2.45 8.04 -7.06
C PHE A 35 3.75 8.05 -6.26
N THR A 36 3.74 8.70 -5.10
CA THR A 36 4.82 8.68 -4.12
C THR A 36 4.24 8.39 -2.74
N LEU A 37 4.92 7.55 -1.96
CA LEU A 37 4.61 7.25 -0.57
C LEU A 37 5.76 7.77 0.29
N HIS A 38 5.49 8.69 1.21
CA HIS A 38 6.49 9.18 2.15
C HIS A 38 6.42 8.40 3.47
N TYR A 39 7.57 8.14 4.07
CA TYR A 39 7.64 7.41 5.33
C TYR A 39 8.84 7.87 6.15
N LYS A 40 8.74 7.67 7.46
CA LYS A 40 9.79 8.01 8.42
C LYS A 40 10.28 6.74 9.11
N PRO A 41 11.50 6.73 9.67
CA PRO A 41 11.93 5.64 10.54
C PRO A 41 10.87 5.34 11.62
N PRO A 42 10.62 4.07 11.96
CA PRO A 42 11.39 2.88 11.55
C PRO A 42 10.89 2.19 10.27
N PHE A 43 10.06 2.85 9.47
CA PHE A 43 9.51 2.24 8.25
C PHE A 43 10.51 2.19 7.10
N GLN A 44 10.41 1.15 6.28
CA GLN A 44 11.16 0.98 5.04
C GLN A 44 10.24 0.37 3.98
N VAL A 45 10.51 0.60 2.70
CA VAL A 45 9.78 -0.03 1.59
C VAL A 45 10.69 -0.96 0.81
N ARG A 46 10.23 -2.19 0.56
CA ARG A 46 10.89 -3.18 -0.28
C ARG A 46 9.99 -3.54 -1.46
N SER A 47 10.33 -3.05 -2.65
CA SER A 47 9.58 -3.32 -3.88
C SER A 47 10.02 -4.61 -4.57
N PHE A 48 9.07 -5.32 -5.18
CA PHE A 48 9.29 -6.52 -6.00
C PHE A 48 8.85 -6.31 -7.46
N GLY A 49 8.88 -5.06 -7.92
CA GLY A 49 8.42 -4.64 -9.23
C GLY A 49 7.46 -3.47 -9.14
N GLU A 50 6.80 -3.17 -10.26
CA GLU A 50 5.98 -1.96 -10.40
C GLU A 50 4.64 -2.07 -9.65
N GLY A 51 4.15 -3.28 -9.37
CA GLY A 51 2.81 -3.49 -8.81
C GLY A 51 2.76 -4.00 -7.36
N TYR A 52 3.89 -4.33 -6.73
CA TYR A 52 3.89 -4.98 -5.40
C TYR A 52 5.10 -4.56 -4.56
N PHE A 53 4.86 -4.27 -3.28
CA PHE A 53 5.91 -3.92 -2.31
C PHE A 53 5.51 -4.25 -0.87
N ASP A 54 6.51 -4.57 -0.05
CA ASP A 54 6.35 -4.66 1.40
C ASP A 54 6.64 -3.29 2.05
N ILE A 55 5.86 -2.97 3.07
CA ILE A 55 6.18 -1.94 4.06
C ILE A 55 6.73 -2.67 5.28
N LEU A 56 8.00 -2.42 5.59
CA LEU A 56 8.69 -3.01 6.72
C LEU A 56 8.71 -2.06 7.91
N LYS A 57 8.61 -2.58 9.12
CA LYS A 57 8.89 -1.87 10.38
C LYS A 57 9.94 -2.65 11.14
N ASP A 58 11.07 -2.02 11.46
CA ASP A 58 12.21 -2.66 12.14
C ASP A 58 12.67 -3.97 11.44
N GLY A 59 12.65 -3.96 10.09
CA GLY A 59 13.07 -5.09 9.25
C GLY A 59 12.06 -6.23 9.11
N LYS A 60 10.88 -6.14 9.74
CA LYS A 60 9.80 -7.13 9.62
C LYS A 60 8.67 -6.60 8.75
N ILE A 61 7.96 -7.48 8.03
CA ILE A 61 6.77 -7.10 7.26
C ILE A 61 5.74 -6.53 8.24
N PHE A 62 5.43 -5.25 8.04
CA PHE A 62 4.37 -4.55 8.75
C PHE A 62 3.09 -4.63 7.92
N ALA A 63 3.15 -4.17 6.67
CA ALA A 63 2.04 -4.25 5.73
C ALA A 63 2.57 -4.68 4.35
N GLN A 64 1.67 -5.22 3.54
CA GLN A 64 1.90 -5.51 2.14
C GLN A 64 1.04 -4.57 1.30
N ALA A 65 1.55 -4.18 0.15
CA ALA A 65 0.84 -3.28 -0.74
C ALA A 65 0.97 -3.70 -2.19
N SER A 66 -0.13 -3.59 -2.92
CA SER A 66 -0.22 -3.89 -4.34
C SER A 66 -1.03 -2.84 -5.09
N VAL A 67 -0.63 -2.57 -6.32
CA VAL A 67 -1.47 -1.82 -7.25
C VAL A 67 -2.38 -2.80 -7.96
N GLU A 68 -3.67 -2.60 -7.76
CA GLU A 68 -4.74 -3.37 -8.38
C GLU A 68 -5.30 -2.60 -9.56
N ASP A 69 -5.41 -3.26 -10.70
CA ASP A 69 -6.05 -2.75 -11.88
C ASP A 69 -7.28 -3.58 -12.28
N ASP A 70 -8.32 -2.89 -12.77
CA ASP A 70 -9.44 -3.55 -13.42
C ASP A 70 -9.10 -3.81 -14.90
N VAL A 71 -8.08 -4.65 -15.15
CA VAL A 71 -7.69 -5.04 -16.53
C VAL A 71 -8.87 -5.66 -17.27
N PHE A 72 -9.74 -6.30 -16.51
CA PHE A 72 -10.79 -7.09 -17.09
C PHE A 72 -11.95 -6.22 -17.52
N LYS A 73 -12.48 -5.24 -16.75
CA LYS A 73 -13.84 -4.69 -16.99
C LYS A 73 -14.94 -5.77 -17.15
N ILE A 74 -14.60 -7.06 -17.18
CA ILE A 74 -15.46 -8.17 -17.61
C ILE A 74 -16.49 -8.43 -16.51
N PHE A 75 -16.11 -8.29 -15.25
CA PHE A 75 -17.03 -8.43 -14.12
C PHE A 75 -17.93 -7.22 -13.89
N ILE A 76 -17.65 -6.07 -14.53
CA ILE A 76 -18.51 -4.87 -14.48
C ILE A 76 -19.53 -4.85 -15.62
N GLN A 77 -19.43 -5.72 -16.64
CA GLN A 77 -20.41 -5.74 -17.73
C GLN A 77 -21.72 -6.45 -17.36
N GLU A 78 -21.70 -7.40 -16.41
CA GLU A 78 -22.93 -8.10 -15.98
C GLU A 78 -23.66 -7.39 -14.83
N ALA A 79 -22.98 -6.53 -14.09
CA ALA A 79 -23.62 -5.62 -13.16
C ALA A 79 -23.94 -4.32 -13.90
N LYS A 80 -25.21 -3.87 -13.88
CA LYS A 80 -25.54 -2.47 -14.22
C LYS A 80 -24.49 -1.57 -13.54
N PRO A 81 -23.84 -0.62 -14.23
CA PRO A 81 -22.76 0.14 -13.63
C PRO A 81 -23.26 0.72 -12.31
N GLU A 82 -22.74 0.21 -11.21
CA GLU A 82 -23.03 0.78 -9.91
C GLU A 82 -22.63 2.26 -9.98
N LYS A 83 -23.33 3.12 -9.25
CA LYS A 83 -23.07 4.57 -9.27
C LYS A 83 -21.62 4.92 -8.88
N ASP A 84 -20.90 3.96 -8.30
CA ASP A 84 -19.56 4.10 -7.75
C ASP A 84 -18.66 2.94 -8.19
N VAL A 85 -18.11 3.07 -9.40
CA VAL A 85 -17.25 2.05 -10.03
C VAL A 85 -16.05 1.68 -9.16
N PHE A 86 -15.43 2.66 -8.47
CA PHE A 86 -14.27 2.41 -7.62
C PHE A 86 -14.64 1.53 -6.42
N ARG A 87 -15.77 1.81 -5.75
CA ARG A 87 -16.21 1.00 -4.61
C ARG A 87 -16.53 -0.44 -5.02
N SER A 88 -17.20 -0.64 -6.16
CA SER A 88 -17.49 -1.99 -6.67
C SER A 88 -16.20 -2.75 -6.98
N PHE A 89 -15.26 -2.08 -7.66
CA PHE A 89 -13.94 -2.62 -7.95
C PHE A 89 -13.19 -2.99 -6.66
N ALA A 90 -13.11 -2.08 -5.70
CA ALA A 90 -12.44 -2.28 -4.42
C ALA A 90 -13.00 -3.48 -3.64
N ARG A 91 -14.34 -3.60 -3.56
CA ARG A 91 -15.02 -4.76 -2.94
C ARG A 91 -14.66 -6.07 -3.64
N GLY A 92 -14.63 -6.06 -4.98
CA GLY A 92 -14.26 -7.23 -5.77
C GLY A 92 -12.83 -7.69 -5.47
N ARG A 93 -11.87 -6.76 -5.46
CA ARG A 93 -10.46 -7.06 -5.16
C ARG A 93 -10.22 -7.48 -3.71
N CYS A 94 -10.93 -6.90 -2.74
CA CYS A 94 -10.75 -7.28 -1.34
C CYS A 94 -11.21 -8.70 -1.02
N LYS A 95 -12.21 -9.23 -1.73
CA LYS A 95 -12.71 -10.61 -1.47
C LYS A 95 -11.71 -11.69 -1.86
N ILE A 96 -10.98 -11.46 -2.95
CA ILE A 96 -10.05 -12.44 -3.52
C ILE A 96 -8.66 -12.42 -2.86
N ILE A 97 -8.37 -11.43 -2.00
CA ILE A 97 -7.04 -11.29 -1.40
C ILE A 97 -6.67 -12.48 -0.51
N CYS A 98 -7.68 -13.13 0.07
CA CYS A 98 -7.51 -14.25 0.98
C CYS A 98 -7.61 -15.61 0.29
N ASP A 99 -7.95 -15.63 -1.00
CA ASP A 99 -8.24 -16.84 -1.74
C ASP A 99 -6.95 -17.62 -1.99
N ALA A 100 -6.78 -18.72 -1.28
CA ALA A 100 -5.69 -19.65 -1.48
C ALA A 100 -6.19 -21.09 -1.29
N ASP A 101 -6.00 -21.91 -2.32
CA ASP A 101 -6.37 -23.33 -2.29
C ASP A 101 -5.11 -24.21 -2.28
N GLY A 102 -5.12 -25.24 -1.44
CA GLY A 102 -4.08 -26.25 -1.35
C GLY A 102 -4.65 -27.66 -1.18
N PRO A 103 -3.78 -28.69 -1.21
CA PRO A 103 -4.21 -30.08 -1.01
C PRO A 103 -4.83 -30.32 0.37
N ASP A 104 -4.42 -29.56 1.38
CA ASP A 104 -4.82 -29.75 2.77
C ASP A 104 -5.98 -28.85 3.22
N GLY A 105 -6.40 -27.90 2.38
CA GLY A 105 -7.41 -26.92 2.76
C GLY A 105 -7.52 -25.73 1.83
N SER A 106 -8.38 -24.80 2.20
CA SER A 106 -8.56 -23.52 1.53
C SER A 106 -8.66 -22.38 2.53
N THR A 107 -8.29 -21.18 2.09
CA THR A 107 -8.58 -19.93 2.79
C THR A 107 -9.30 -18.99 1.84
N TYR A 108 -10.22 -18.18 2.36
CA TYR A 108 -10.97 -17.22 1.55
C TYR A 108 -11.66 -16.14 2.39
N CYS A 109 -12.03 -15.03 1.75
CA CYS A 109 -12.76 -13.90 2.36
C CYS A 109 -14.08 -13.65 1.63
N LYS A 110 -15.12 -14.43 1.95
CA LYS A 110 -16.43 -14.35 1.26
C LYS A 110 -17.22 -13.09 1.61
N GLU A 111 -17.05 -12.58 2.83
CA GLU A 111 -17.88 -11.53 3.40
C GLU A 111 -17.06 -10.33 3.88
N ILE A 112 -17.62 -9.14 3.67
CA ILE A 112 -17.13 -7.89 4.23
C ILE A 112 -17.91 -7.66 5.52
N GLU A 113 -17.23 -7.73 6.66
CA GLU A 113 -17.83 -7.46 7.96
C GLU A 113 -18.14 -5.97 8.12
N SER A 114 -17.19 -5.11 7.74
CA SER A 114 -17.37 -3.66 7.80
C SER A 114 -16.65 -2.97 6.66
N GLU A 115 -17.25 -1.88 6.20
CA GLU A 115 -16.69 -0.98 5.20
C GLU A 115 -16.79 0.46 5.73
N LYS A 116 -15.68 1.18 5.74
CA LYS A 116 -15.62 2.60 6.07
C LYS A 116 -15.03 3.36 4.89
N GLU A 117 -15.50 4.58 4.68
CA GLU A 117 -14.92 5.50 3.71
C GLU A 117 -14.38 6.73 4.43
N TRP A 118 -13.19 7.16 4.03
CA TRP A 118 -12.57 8.39 4.52
C TRP A 118 -11.71 9.03 3.43
N THR A 119 -11.21 10.23 3.71
CA THR A 119 -10.35 11.00 2.80
C THR A 119 -9.00 11.20 3.46
N SER A 120 -7.93 10.85 2.75
CA SER A 120 -6.57 11.00 3.25
C SER A 120 -6.16 12.46 3.39
N GLY A 121 -5.08 12.71 4.13
CA GLY A 121 -4.46 14.03 4.29
C GLY A 121 -4.15 14.72 2.96
N ASN A 122 -3.87 13.94 1.92
CA ASN A 122 -3.61 14.42 0.55
C ASN A 122 -4.86 14.40 -0.36
N GLY A 123 -6.05 14.24 0.20
CA GLY A 123 -7.32 14.30 -0.52
C GLY A 123 -7.67 13.03 -1.30
N LEU A 124 -6.98 11.91 -1.06
CA LEU A 124 -7.30 10.64 -1.72
C LEU A 124 -8.48 9.98 -1.04
N ARG A 125 -9.35 9.38 -1.85
CA ARG A 125 -10.46 8.58 -1.35
C ARG A 125 -9.93 7.23 -0.88
N VAL A 126 -10.35 6.79 0.30
CA VAL A 126 -9.92 5.52 0.90
C VAL A 126 -11.13 4.72 1.34
N LEU A 127 -11.18 3.45 0.94
CA LEU A 127 -12.12 2.47 1.47
C LEU A 127 -11.38 1.49 2.37
N GLU A 128 -11.82 1.37 3.62
CA GLU A 128 -11.27 0.46 4.61
C GLU A 128 -12.24 -0.70 4.83
N PHE A 129 -11.72 -1.93 4.76
CA PHE A 129 -12.50 -3.15 4.91
C PHE A 129 -11.98 -3.99 6.07
N THR A 130 -12.92 -4.53 6.83
CA THR A 130 -12.70 -5.71 7.69
C THR A 130 -13.43 -6.88 7.05
N LEU A 131 -12.74 -8.00 6.90
CA LEU A 131 -13.22 -9.18 6.20
C LEU A 131 -13.44 -10.33 7.18
N ILE A 132 -14.43 -11.17 6.90
CA ILE A 132 -14.57 -12.47 7.56
C ILE A 132 -13.65 -13.44 6.81
N PHE A 133 -12.59 -13.86 7.48
CA PHE A 133 -11.61 -14.79 6.97
C PHE A 133 -11.99 -16.22 7.37
N THR A 134 -12.08 -17.11 6.39
CA THR A 134 -12.35 -18.53 6.62
C THR A 134 -11.12 -19.35 6.30
N ARG A 135 -10.81 -20.34 7.16
CA ARG A 135 -9.87 -21.43 6.88
C ARG A 135 -10.61 -22.76 6.92
N GLU A 136 -10.55 -23.52 5.84
CA GLU A 136 -11.04 -24.89 5.76
C GLU A 136 -9.86 -25.86 5.80
N ASN A 137 -9.97 -26.92 6.59
CA ASN A 137 -9.02 -28.03 6.60
C ASN A 137 -9.75 -29.28 6.11
N TYR A 138 -9.29 -29.85 4.99
CA TYR A 138 -9.96 -30.97 4.34
C TYR A 138 -9.70 -32.32 5.02
N GLN A 139 -8.58 -32.45 5.74
CA GLN A 139 -8.24 -33.68 6.46
C GLN A 139 -9.14 -33.84 7.69
N ASP A 140 -9.29 -32.76 8.47
CA ASP A 140 -10.06 -32.75 9.72
C ASP A 140 -11.54 -32.40 9.51
N LYS A 141 -11.91 -31.96 8.29
CA LYS A 141 -13.24 -31.44 7.92
C LYS A 141 -13.69 -30.29 8.83
N THR A 142 -12.73 -29.46 9.25
CA THR A 142 -12.99 -28.30 10.09
C THR A 142 -13.06 -27.02 9.24
N LYS A 143 -13.82 -26.06 9.75
CA LYS A 143 -13.93 -24.72 9.21
C LYS A 143 -13.78 -23.76 10.38
N GLU A 144 -12.82 -22.86 10.29
CA GLU A 144 -12.56 -21.83 11.27
C GLU A 144 -12.82 -20.47 10.64
N GLU A 145 -13.53 -19.61 11.37
CA GLU A 145 -13.80 -18.24 10.96
C GLU A 145 -13.09 -17.28 11.92
N SER A 146 -12.50 -16.25 11.35
CA SER A 146 -11.84 -15.17 12.06
C SER A 146 -12.05 -13.85 11.32
N ARG A 147 -11.42 -12.79 11.80
CA ARG A 147 -11.47 -11.46 11.17
C ARG A 147 -10.10 -11.11 10.63
N MET A 148 -10.08 -10.44 9.49
CA MET A 148 -8.87 -9.90 8.87
C MET A 148 -9.09 -8.42 8.55
N GLY A 149 -8.08 -7.59 8.82
CA GLY A 149 -8.11 -6.17 8.44
C GLY A 149 -7.26 -5.28 9.33
N PRO A 150 -7.22 -3.97 9.04
CA PRO A 150 -7.90 -3.33 7.92
C PRO A 150 -7.23 -3.62 6.57
N VAL A 151 -8.02 -3.89 5.54
CA VAL A 151 -7.59 -3.80 4.13
C VAL A 151 -7.99 -2.42 3.62
N CYS A 152 -7.03 -1.58 3.26
CA CYS A 152 -7.26 -0.24 2.76
C CYS A 152 -7.09 -0.20 1.24
N MET A 153 -8.10 0.33 0.55
CA MET A 153 -8.11 0.57 -0.88
C MET A 153 -8.06 2.07 -1.14
N VAL A 154 -6.90 2.57 -1.56
CA VAL A 154 -6.69 3.99 -1.87
C VAL A 154 -6.94 4.21 -3.35
N ASP A 155 -7.84 5.14 -3.69
CA ASP A 155 -8.16 5.49 -5.07
C ASP A 155 -6.99 6.23 -5.71
N ILE A 156 -6.31 5.55 -6.63
CA ILE A 156 -5.22 6.11 -7.44
C ILE A 156 -5.61 6.15 -8.92
N SER A 157 -6.91 6.07 -9.22
CA SER A 157 -7.46 6.00 -10.58
C SER A 157 -7.01 7.18 -11.45
N ARG A 158 -6.97 6.94 -12.76
CA ARG A 158 -6.60 7.93 -13.79
C ARG A 158 -7.55 7.83 -14.97
N ALA A 159 -8.06 8.98 -15.44
CA ALA A 159 -8.83 9.16 -16.68
C ALA A 159 -9.38 7.88 -17.35
N GLY A 160 -10.39 7.23 -16.74
CA GLY A 160 -11.09 6.08 -17.30
C GLY A 160 -10.50 4.69 -16.99
N THR A 161 -9.45 4.62 -16.17
CA THR A 161 -8.84 3.39 -15.66
C THR A 161 -8.98 3.37 -14.13
N PRO A 162 -9.89 2.52 -13.58
CA PRO A 162 -9.95 2.25 -12.16
C PRO A 162 -8.64 1.63 -11.69
N LEU A 163 -8.00 2.25 -10.70
CA LEU A 163 -6.78 1.76 -10.06
C LEU A 163 -6.91 1.94 -8.55
N ALA A 164 -6.50 0.94 -7.80
CA ALA A 164 -6.40 1.03 -6.34
C ALA A 164 -5.00 0.67 -5.88
N LEU A 165 -4.47 1.43 -4.92
CA LEU A 165 -3.39 0.94 -4.09
C LEU A 165 -4.01 0.21 -2.90
N MET A 166 -3.92 -1.11 -2.90
CA MET A 166 -4.32 -1.96 -1.79
C MET A 166 -3.19 -1.99 -0.76
N ILE A 167 -3.50 -1.75 0.51
CA ILE A 167 -2.58 -1.91 1.64
C ILE A 167 -3.27 -2.80 2.67
N HIS A 168 -2.65 -3.91 3.02
CA HIS A 168 -3.23 -4.90 3.93
C HIS A 168 -2.17 -5.48 4.88
N PRO A 169 -2.59 -6.10 5.99
CA PRO A 169 -1.66 -6.76 6.89
C PRO A 169 -0.98 -7.92 6.15
N GLY A 170 0.30 -8.15 6.42
CA GLY A 170 1.02 -9.32 5.91
C GLY A 170 0.61 -10.64 6.58
N GLN A 171 -0.36 -10.61 7.49
CA GLN A 171 -0.87 -11.74 8.25
C GLN A 171 -2.39 -11.79 8.14
N GLU A 172 -2.97 -12.99 8.10
CA GLU A 172 -4.42 -13.26 7.98
C GLU A 172 -5.15 -13.03 9.32
N VAL A 173 -4.98 -11.86 9.93
CA VAL A 173 -5.54 -11.54 11.26
C VAL A 173 -6.06 -10.12 11.33
N LEU A 174 -6.93 -9.86 12.30
CA LEU A 174 -7.38 -8.53 12.65
C LEU A 174 -6.26 -7.83 13.43
N MET A 175 -5.82 -6.69 12.91
CA MET A 175 -4.73 -5.93 13.48
C MET A 175 -5.22 -5.02 14.62
N SER A 176 -4.28 -4.57 15.45
CA SER A 176 -4.56 -3.66 16.57
C SER A 176 -4.89 -2.24 16.08
N ARG A 177 -5.52 -1.44 16.95
CA ARG A 177 -5.76 -0.02 16.69
C ARG A 177 -4.49 0.79 16.39
N ASP A 178 -3.36 0.44 17.02
CA ASP A 178 -2.07 1.08 16.76
C ASP A 178 -1.60 0.81 15.33
N TYR A 179 -1.84 -0.41 14.82
CA TYR A 179 -1.57 -0.73 13.42
C TYR A 179 -2.45 0.11 12.49
N GLU A 180 -3.75 0.21 12.78
CA GLU A 180 -4.69 1.02 11.98
C GLU A 180 -4.21 2.47 11.88
N GLN A 181 -3.85 3.10 13.00
CA GLN A 181 -3.37 4.48 13.04
C GLN A 181 -2.07 4.67 12.24
N LEU A 182 -1.16 3.70 12.30
CA LEU A 182 0.08 3.74 11.54
C LEU A 182 -0.16 3.58 10.03
N VAL A 183 -1.08 2.70 9.63
CA VAL A 183 -1.49 2.56 8.22
C VAL A 183 -2.18 3.83 7.73
N HIS A 184 -3.07 4.42 8.51
CA HIS A 184 -3.70 5.71 8.16
C HIS A 184 -2.66 6.81 7.98
N GLY A 185 -1.71 6.92 8.92
CA GLY A 185 -0.63 7.88 8.82
C GLY A 185 0.29 7.67 7.61
N LEU A 186 0.47 6.42 7.15
CA LEU A 186 1.18 6.12 5.90
C LEU A 186 0.32 6.47 4.67
N ILE A 187 -0.98 6.22 4.70
CA ILE A 187 -1.88 6.54 3.59
C ILE A 187 -1.99 8.06 3.39
N ASP A 188 -1.97 8.81 4.48
CA ASP A 188 -2.00 10.27 4.47
C ASP A 188 -0.81 10.90 3.73
N THR A 189 0.29 10.17 3.58
CA THR A 189 1.47 10.65 2.84
C THR A 189 1.48 10.26 1.37
N ILE A 190 0.48 9.52 0.89
CA ILE A 190 0.43 9.12 -0.52
C ILE A 190 0.09 10.35 -1.35
N GLU A 191 0.94 10.64 -2.32
CA GLU A 191 0.77 11.74 -3.27
C GLU A 191 0.63 11.21 -4.69
N LEU A 192 -0.38 11.69 -5.40
CA LEU A 192 -0.52 11.47 -6.83
C LEU A 192 0.37 12.45 -7.58
N ARG A 193 1.24 11.91 -8.43
CA ARG A 193 2.07 12.70 -9.33
C ARG A 193 1.35 12.94 -10.65
N PRO A 194 1.67 14.04 -11.36
CA PRO A 194 1.25 14.22 -12.75
C PRO A 194 1.65 12.99 -13.56
N GLY A 195 0.69 12.43 -14.31
CA GLY A 195 0.95 11.26 -15.14
C GLY A 195 2.04 11.54 -16.17
N ASN A 196 2.93 10.59 -16.37
CA ASN A 196 3.99 10.69 -17.38
C ASN A 196 3.34 10.67 -18.77
N SER A 197 3.14 11.83 -19.39
CA SER A 197 2.36 12.00 -20.63
C SER A 197 2.88 11.18 -21.81
N ASP A 198 4.16 10.80 -21.77
CA ASP A 198 4.83 10.11 -22.88
C ASP A 198 4.51 8.61 -22.93
N GLN A 199 4.22 7.98 -21.79
CA GLN A 199 3.83 6.57 -21.74
C GLN A 199 2.35 6.39 -22.13
N GLN A 200 1.48 7.33 -21.75
CA GLN A 200 0.07 7.33 -22.14
C GLN A 200 -0.14 7.60 -23.65
N ARG A 201 0.78 8.32 -24.29
CA ARG A 201 0.78 8.49 -25.76
C ARG A 201 1.14 7.22 -26.52
N LYS A 202 2.06 6.39 -26.01
CA LYS A 202 2.47 5.15 -26.70
C LYS A 202 1.34 4.11 -26.81
N ILE A 203 0.47 4.02 -25.80
CA ILE A 203 -0.67 3.09 -25.83
C ILE A 203 -1.73 3.54 -26.86
N LYS A 204 -1.82 4.84 -27.16
CA LYS A 204 -2.85 5.41 -28.05
C LYS A 204 -2.53 5.31 -29.55
N VAL A 205 -1.32 4.90 -29.95
CA VAL A 205 -0.85 4.98 -31.36
C VAL A 205 -0.83 3.62 -32.09
N CYS A 206 -1.12 2.50 -31.44
CA CYS A 206 -1.16 1.19 -32.12
C CYS A 206 -2.57 0.72 -32.55
N GLY A 207 -3.56 1.61 -32.59
CA GLY A 207 -4.89 1.31 -33.14
C GLY A 207 -5.13 2.07 -34.44
N THR A 208 -5.30 1.35 -35.54
CA THR A 208 -5.77 1.82 -36.86
C THR A 208 -4.82 2.69 -37.69
N THR A 209 -3.98 2.01 -38.48
CA THR A 209 -3.88 2.24 -39.94
C THR A 209 -3.34 0.96 -40.58
N CYS A 210 -4.24 0.15 -41.14
CA CYS A 210 -3.91 -0.63 -42.34
C CYS A 210 -4.64 0.06 -43.49
N GLU A 211 -3.86 0.50 -44.47
CA GLU A 211 -4.26 1.26 -45.64
C GLU A 211 -5.12 0.44 -46.62
N LYS A 212 -5.70 1.20 -47.56
CA LYS A 212 -6.74 0.90 -48.56
C LYS A 212 -6.58 -0.38 -49.37
#